data_AF-A0A146PZ53-F1
#
_entry.id   AF-A0A146PZ53-F1
#
_cell.length_a   1.000
_cell.length_b   1.000
_cell.length_c   1.000
_cell.angle_alpha   90.00
_cell.angle_beta   90.00
_cell.angle_gamma   90.00
#
_symmetry.space_group_name_H-M   'P 1'
#
loop_
_entity.id
_entity.type
_entity.pdbx_description
1 polymer ?
#
loop_
_entity_poly.entity_id
_entity_poly.type
_entity_poly.pdbx_seq_one_letter_code
_entity_poly.pdbx_strand_id
1 'polypeptide(L)'
;MPPHPRDTPRPAYLSQLVAEYSSSKTPAAHRRQILANLANFAYDAINHPLLAQLGAGSIFAAALSGSDDELVVIALDGLINLHDHPVPVEDIAGCLRRRDPDVVVRALALLYQHVEWGVISGRSHMRSRVLLSQVPAGGR
;
A
#
# COMPACT_ATOMS: atom_id res chain seq x y z
N MET A 1 -13.18 -16.95 -10.73
CA MET A 1 -13.04 -15.54 -11.15
C MET A 1 -13.78 -14.72 -10.11
N PRO A 2 -13.15 -13.74 -9.44
CA PRO A 2 -13.88 -12.86 -8.53
C PRO A 2 -14.94 -12.05 -9.31
N PRO A 3 -16.09 -11.72 -8.69
CA PRO A 3 -17.18 -10.99 -9.34
C PRO A 3 -16.70 -9.61 -9.81
N HIS A 4 -17.29 -9.09 -10.89
CA HIS A 4 -16.86 -7.81 -11.46
C HIS A 4 -17.19 -6.67 -10.47
N PRO A 5 -16.29 -5.68 -10.26
CA PRO A 5 -16.50 -4.57 -9.31
C PRO A 5 -17.80 -3.76 -9.45
N ARG A 6 -18.58 -3.96 -10.53
CA ARG A 6 -19.81 -3.22 -10.81
C ARG A 6 -21.05 -3.85 -10.15
N ASP A 7 -21.00 -5.13 -9.83
CA ASP A 7 -22.17 -5.89 -9.35
C ASP A 7 -22.09 -6.24 -7.85
N THR A 8 -20.96 -5.92 -7.20
CA THR A 8 -20.70 -6.23 -5.79
C THR A 8 -20.39 -4.94 -5.03
N PRO A 9 -21.03 -4.70 -3.86
CA PRO A 9 -20.67 -3.56 -3.02
C PRO A 9 -19.18 -3.55 -2.70
N ARG A 10 -18.53 -2.38 -2.79
CA ARG A 10 -17.08 -2.23 -2.61
C ARG A 10 -16.53 -2.93 -1.35
N PRO A 11 -17.17 -2.85 -0.16
CA PRO A 11 -16.69 -3.57 1.02
C PRO A 11 -16.66 -5.08 0.87
N ALA A 12 -17.70 -5.66 0.25
CA ALA A 12 -17.78 -7.09 -0.01
C ALA A 12 -16.71 -7.53 -1.02
N TYR A 13 -16.49 -6.72 -2.06
CA TYR A 13 -15.46 -7.02 -3.07
C TYR A 13 -14.05 -6.99 -2.48
N LEU A 14 -13.70 -5.96 -1.71
CA LEU A 14 -12.39 -5.86 -1.05
C LEU A 14 -12.17 -6.99 -0.03
N SER A 15 -13.20 -7.33 0.75
CA SER A 15 -13.15 -8.46 1.69
C SER A 15 -12.89 -9.78 0.96
N GLN A 16 -13.53 -9.98 -0.20
CA GLN A 16 -13.30 -11.16 -1.02
C GLN A 16 -11.86 -11.22 -1.56
N LEU A 17 -11.31 -10.11 -2.06
CA LEU A 17 -9.93 -10.08 -2.56
C LEU A 17 -8.92 -10.46 -1.46
N VAL A 18 -9.09 -9.91 -0.25
CA VAL A 18 -8.23 -10.24 0.90
C VAL A 18 -8.33 -11.71 1.29
N ALA A 19 -9.56 -12.24 1.35
CA ALA A 19 -9.79 -13.66 1.65
C ALA A 19 -9.21 -14.59 0.56
N GLU A 20 -9.37 -14.22 -0.71
CA GLU A 20 -8.84 -14.98 -1.84
C GLU A 20 -7.31 -14.95 -1.84
N TYR A 21 -6.68 -13.80 -1.62
CA TYR A 21 -5.22 -13.73 -1.55
C TYR A 21 -4.63 -14.61 -0.43
N SER A 22 -5.29 -14.61 0.73
CA SER A 22 -4.85 -15.32 1.94
C SER A 22 -5.13 -16.83 1.90
N SER A 23 -5.94 -17.30 0.94
CA SER A 23 -6.28 -18.71 0.81
C SER A 23 -5.11 -19.53 0.27
N SER A 24 -4.82 -20.66 0.91
CA SER A 24 -3.85 -21.65 0.42
C SER A 24 -4.28 -22.29 -0.91
N LYS A 25 -5.56 -22.19 -1.27
CA LYS A 25 -6.12 -22.73 -2.52
C LYS A 25 -5.94 -21.78 -3.71
N THR A 26 -5.51 -20.55 -3.48
CA THR A 26 -5.36 -19.56 -4.55
C THR A 26 -4.08 -19.84 -5.33
N PRO A 27 -4.17 -20.11 -6.65
CA PRO A 27 -3.00 -20.35 -7.48
C PRO A 27 -2.03 -19.16 -7.45
N ALA A 28 -0.72 -19.44 -7.43
CA ALA A 28 0.31 -18.40 -7.45
C ALA A 28 0.13 -17.43 -8.63
N ALA A 29 -0.24 -17.94 -9.80
CA ALA A 29 -0.52 -17.14 -11.00
C ALA A 29 -1.66 -16.13 -10.82
N HIS A 30 -2.62 -16.37 -9.90
CA HIS A 30 -3.72 -15.45 -9.63
C HIS A 30 -3.40 -14.41 -8.54
N ARG A 31 -2.39 -14.67 -7.71
CA ARG A 31 -2.03 -13.77 -6.60
C ARG A 31 -1.60 -12.38 -7.08
N ARG A 32 -0.85 -12.30 -8.18
CA ARG A 32 -0.46 -11.01 -8.78
C ARG A 32 -1.68 -10.15 -9.14
N GLN A 33 -2.67 -10.74 -9.79
CA GLN A 33 -3.89 -10.02 -10.17
C GLN A 33 -4.71 -9.55 -8.96
N ILE A 34 -4.84 -10.38 -7.94
CA ILE A 34 -5.55 -10.02 -6.71
C ILE A 34 -4.83 -8.89 -5.98
N LEU A 35 -3.51 -8.99 -5.84
CA LEU A 35 -2.69 -7.97 -5.18
C LEU A 35 -2.70 -6.66 -5.95
N ALA A 36 -2.66 -6.71 -7.29
CA ALA A 36 -2.74 -5.53 -8.14
C ALA A 36 -4.09 -4.82 -8.00
N ASN A 37 -5.19 -5.58 -7.87
CA ASN A 37 -6.49 -4.99 -7.56
C ASN A 37 -6.46 -4.27 -6.22
N LEU A 38 -5.93 -4.90 -5.16
CA LEU A 38 -5.80 -4.26 -3.85
C LEU A 38 -4.95 -2.97 -3.92
N ALA A 39 -3.82 -3.00 -4.64
CA ALA A 39 -2.95 -1.84 -4.83
C ALA A 39 -3.65 -0.69 -5.58
N ASN A 40 -4.45 -1.01 -6.61
CA ASN A 40 -5.27 -0.04 -7.34
C ASN A 40 -6.36 0.58 -6.44
N PHE A 41 -7.00 -0.19 -5.56
CA PHE A 41 -7.94 0.37 -4.59
C PHE A 41 -7.25 1.25 -3.55
N ALA A 42 -6.01 0.93 -3.17
CA ALA A 42 -5.24 1.74 -2.23
C ALA A 42 -4.89 3.13 -2.78
N TYR A 43 -4.93 3.34 -4.10
CA TYR A 43 -4.68 4.66 -4.70
C TYR A 43 -5.68 5.73 -4.25
N ASP A 44 -6.95 5.37 -4.04
CA ASP A 44 -7.98 6.29 -3.53
C ASP A 44 -8.08 6.21 -2.01
N ALA A 45 -7.72 7.32 -1.34
CA ALA A 45 -7.68 7.45 0.11
C ALA A 45 -9.03 7.15 0.80
N ILE A 46 -10.17 7.23 0.08
CA ILE A 46 -11.47 6.82 0.62
C ILE A 46 -11.49 5.35 1.05
N ASN A 47 -10.64 4.51 0.46
CA ASN A 47 -10.58 3.08 0.74
C ASN A 47 -9.60 2.74 1.87
N HIS A 48 -8.72 3.66 2.28
CA HIS A 48 -7.69 3.40 3.30
C HIS A 48 -8.25 2.85 4.61
N PRO A 49 -9.34 3.40 5.21
CA PRO A 49 -9.87 2.87 6.46
C PRO A 49 -10.33 1.41 6.35
N LEU A 50 -10.99 1.06 5.24
CA LEU A 50 -11.46 -0.31 5.00
C LEU A 50 -10.29 -1.25 4.69
N LEU A 51 -9.31 -0.82 3.90
CA LEU A 51 -8.11 -1.61 3.60
C LEU A 51 -7.29 -1.89 4.87
N ALA A 52 -7.19 -0.91 5.77
CA ALA A 52 -6.58 -1.08 7.09
C ALA A 52 -7.36 -2.09 7.94
N GLN A 53 -8.69 -1.98 8.01
CA GLN A 53 -9.55 -2.94 8.73
C GLN A 53 -9.40 -4.37 8.20
N LEU A 54 -9.24 -4.54 6.88
CA LEU A 54 -9.06 -5.84 6.25
C LEU A 54 -7.61 -6.37 6.31
N GLY A 55 -6.65 -5.61 6.83
CA GLY A 55 -5.26 -6.03 6.92
C GLY A 55 -4.51 -6.06 5.57
N ALA A 56 -4.96 -5.29 4.58
CA ALA A 56 -4.35 -5.26 3.25
C ALA A 56 -2.89 -4.76 3.29
N GLY A 57 -2.56 -3.80 4.18
CA GLY A 57 -1.19 -3.34 4.38
C GLY A 57 -0.24 -4.47 4.79
N SER A 58 -0.66 -5.30 5.75
CA SER A 58 0.13 -6.48 6.17
C SER A 58 0.32 -7.50 5.07
N ILE A 59 -0.66 -7.64 4.17
CA ILE A 59 -0.54 -8.49 2.98
C ILE A 59 0.55 -7.96 2.04
N PHE A 60 0.57 -6.66 1.76
CA PHE A 60 1.64 -6.06 0.95
C PHE A 60 3.00 -6.20 1.63
N ALA A 61 3.11 -5.92 2.93
CA ALA A 61 4.36 -6.05 3.67
C ALA A 61 4.91 -7.49 3.64
N ALA A 62 4.05 -8.50 3.84
CA ALA A 62 4.46 -9.91 3.78
C ALA A 62 4.99 -10.31 2.39
N ALA A 63 4.42 -9.75 1.32
CA ALA A 63 4.83 -10.03 -0.05
C ALA A 63 6.27 -9.57 -0.38
N LEU A 64 6.83 -8.59 0.35
CA LEU A 64 8.20 -8.09 0.13
C LEU A 64 9.28 -9.16 0.35
N SER A 65 9.00 -10.15 1.20
CA SER A 65 9.92 -11.26 1.46
C SER A 65 9.96 -12.31 0.34
N GLY A 66 9.04 -12.23 -0.63
CA GLY A 66 8.89 -13.18 -1.72
C GLY A 66 10.03 -13.12 -2.75
N SER A 67 10.08 -14.16 -3.60
CA SER A 67 11.03 -14.29 -4.72
C SER A 67 10.45 -13.89 -6.08
N ASP A 68 9.17 -13.57 -6.15
CA ASP A 68 8.50 -13.10 -7.37
C ASP A 68 8.61 -11.56 -7.40
N ASP A 69 9.59 -11.05 -8.14
CA ASP A 69 9.89 -9.62 -8.19
C ASP A 69 8.69 -8.80 -8.71
N GLU A 70 7.87 -9.35 -9.62
CA GLU A 70 6.67 -8.65 -10.10
C GLU A 70 5.61 -8.53 -9.00
N LEU A 71 5.44 -9.57 -8.18
CA LEU A 71 4.57 -9.52 -7.01
C LEU A 71 5.11 -8.53 -5.95
N VAL A 72 6.43 -8.44 -5.77
CA VAL A 72 7.08 -7.47 -4.87
C VAL A 72 6.86 -6.04 -5.36
N VAL A 73 6.99 -5.78 -6.67
CA VAL A 73 6.69 -4.47 -7.27
C VAL A 73 5.25 -4.04 -6.97
N ILE A 74 4.27 -4.92 -7.20
CA ILE A 74 2.86 -4.65 -6.92
C ILE A 74 2.64 -4.36 -5.42
N ALA A 75 3.32 -5.10 -4.54
CA ALA A 75 3.23 -4.91 -3.10
C ALA A 75 3.79 -3.55 -2.67
N LEU A 76 4.95 -3.16 -3.21
CA LEU A 76 5.53 -1.85 -2.95
C LEU A 76 4.62 -0.71 -3.43
N ASP A 77 4.01 -0.84 -4.62
CA ASP A 77 3.03 0.14 -5.12
C ASP A 77 1.83 0.27 -4.17
N GLY A 78 1.32 -0.86 -3.66
CA GLY A 78 0.25 -0.89 -2.65
C GLY A 78 0.63 -0.19 -1.35
N LEU A 79 1.85 -0.40 -0.84
CA LEU A 79 2.36 0.26 0.37
C LEU A 79 2.56 1.75 0.17
N ILE A 80 3.11 2.16 -0.98
CA ILE A 80 3.29 3.57 -1.32
C ILE A 80 1.94 4.29 -1.33
N ASN A 81 0.91 3.66 -1.91
CA ASN A 81 -0.44 4.19 -1.97
C ASN A 81 -1.11 4.31 -0.59
N LEU A 82 -0.74 3.44 0.38
CA LEU A 82 -1.26 3.50 1.75
C LEU A 82 -0.61 4.58 2.62
N HIS A 83 0.42 5.28 2.12
CA HIS A 83 1.13 6.41 2.75
C HIS A 83 1.77 6.18 4.13
N ASP A 84 0.97 5.86 5.14
CA ASP A 84 1.34 5.80 6.55
C ASP A 84 1.39 4.37 7.12
N HIS A 85 1.16 3.34 6.29
CA HIS A 85 1.28 1.96 6.74
C HIS A 85 2.72 1.66 7.16
N PRO A 86 2.97 1.28 8.42
CA PRO A 86 4.33 1.05 8.90
C PRO A 86 4.89 -0.26 8.34
N VAL A 87 6.07 -0.18 7.73
CA VAL A 87 6.84 -1.34 7.27
C VAL A 87 8.21 -1.32 7.95
N PRO A 88 8.71 -2.45 8.49
CA PRO A 88 10.06 -2.54 9.03
C PRO A 88 11.10 -2.11 7.99
N VAL A 89 12.06 -1.28 8.41
CA VAL A 89 13.10 -0.76 7.49
C VAL A 89 13.93 -1.90 6.91
N GLU A 90 14.12 -2.97 7.67
CA GLU A 90 14.85 -4.17 7.27
C GLU A 90 14.19 -4.87 6.07
N ASP A 91 12.86 -4.91 6.04
CA ASP A 91 12.10 -5.52 4.93
C ASP A 91 12.26 -4.68 3.65
N ILE A 92 12.17 -3.35 3.77
CA ILE A 92 12.39 -2.46 2.62
C ILE A 92 13.86 -2.52 2.15
N ALA A 93 14.81 -2.56 3.08
CA ALA A 93 16.23 -2.70 2.78
C ALA A 93 16.56 -4.05 2.11
N GLY A 94 15.79 -5.11 2.42
CA GLY A 94 15.85 -6.39 1.70
C GLY A 94 15.56 -6.23 0.20
N CYS A 95 14.61 -5.36 -0.16
CA CYS A 95 14.24 -5.08 -1.54
C CYS A 95 15.33 -4.32 -2.31
N LEU A 96 16.09 -3.43 -1.64
CA LEU A 96 17.20 -2.70 -2.26
C LEU A 96 18.35 -3.59 -2.78
N ARG A 97 18.42 -4.85 -2.31
CA ARG A 97 19.43 -5.83 -2.74
C ARG A 97 18.99 -6.66 -3.95
N ARG A 98 17.76 -6.47 -4.44
CA ARG A 98 17.26 -7.18 -5.63
C ARG A 98 17.96 -6.68 -6.89
N ARG A 99 17.98 -7.53 -7.92
CA ARG A 99 18.57 -7.20 -9.24
C ARG A 99 17.57 -6.48 -10.14
N ASP A 100 16.29 -6.65 -9.88
CA ASP A 100 15.23 -6.00 -10.61
C ASP A 100 15.20 -4.49 -10.27
N PRO A 101 15.39 -3.60 -11.26
CA PRO A 101 15.45 -2.17 -11.03
C PRO A 101 14.09 -1.58 -10.59
N ASP A 102 12.97 -2.17 -11.02
CA ASP A 102 11.63 -1.71 -10.64
C ASP A 102 11.36 -1.94 -9.15
N VAL A 103 11.85 -3.06 -8.60
CA VAL A 103 11.83 -3.33 -7.15
C VAL A 103 12.67 -2.29 -6.40
N VAL A 104 13.90 -2.04 -6.85
CA VAL A 104 14.83 -1.11 -6.19
C VAL A 104 14.27 0.31 -6.17
N VAL A 105 13.75 0.80 -7.30
CA VAL A 105 13.19 2.15 -7.41
C VAL A 105 11.99 2.33 -6.48
N ARG A 106 11.09 1.35 -6.43
CA ARG A 106 9.90 1.41 -5.55
C ARG A 106 10.27 1.30 -4.07
N ALA A 107 11.27 0.49 -3.73
CA ALA A 107 11.78 0.42 -2.37
C ALA A 107 12.40 1.75 -1.91
N LEU A 108 13.15 2.44 -2.79
CA LEU A 108 13.65 3.79 -2.52
C LEU A 108 12.50 4.81 -2.34
N ALA A 109 11.47 4.74 -3.19
CA ALA A 109 10.31 5.61 -3.08
C ALA A 109 9.57 5.42 -1.75
N LEU A 110 9.34 4.17 -1.33
CA LEU A 110 8.70 3.85 -0.05
C LEU A 110 9.55 4.33 1.14
N LEU A 111 10.88 4.14 1.11
CA LEU A 111 11.77 4.66 2.16
C LEU A 111 11.71 6.18 2.26
N TYR A 112 11.80 6.87 1.13
CA TYR A 112 11.71 8.33 1.09
C TYR A 112 10.38 8.81 1.68
N GLN A 113 9.28 8.18 1.28
CA GLN A 113 7.96 8.46 1.83
C GLN A 113 7.91 8.22 3.34
N HIS A 114 8.37 7.08 3.84
CA HIS A 114 8.37 6.81 5.28
C HIS A 114 9.23 7.79 6.09
N VAL A 115 10.29 8.35 5.50
CA VAL A 115 11.06 9.45 6.11
C VAL A 115 10.26 10.74 6.12
N GLU A 116 9.71 11.16 4.98
CA GLU A 116 8.92 12.39 4.84
C GLU A 116 7.67 12.41 5.74
N TRP A 117 7.05 11.24 5.94
CA TRP A 117 5.86 11.06 6.76
C TRP A 117 6.18 10.74 8.23
N GLY A 118 7.47 10.66 8.59
CA GLY A 118 7.91 10.46 9.96
C GLY A 118 7.67 9.06 10.53
N VAL A 119 7.28 8.10 9.70
CA VAL A 119 7.03 6.69 10.04
C VAL A 119 8.29 6.04 10.62
N ILE A 120 9.47 6.28 10.03
CA ILE A 120 10.74 5.70 10.50
C ILE A 120 11.35 6.48 11.67
N SER A 121 11.16 7.80 11.71
CA SER A 121 11.89 8.68 12.65
C SER A 121 11.26 8.77 14.05
N GLY A 122 10.13 8.10 14.32
CA GLY A 122 9.35 8.34 15.55
C GLY A 122 8.87 9.80 15.69
N ARG A 123 9.06 10.62 14.66
CA ARG A 123 8.59 12.00 14.58
C ARG A 123 7.20 11.91 13.99
N SER A 124 6.19 11.82 14.86
CA SER A 124 4.79 12.03 14.45
C SER A 124 4.67 13.45 13.91
N HIS A 125 4.88 13.63 12.61
CA HIS A 125 4.34 14.78 11.91
C HIS A 125 2.92 14.42 11.54
N MET A 126 2.03 14.51 12.54
CA MET A 126 0.63 14.84 12.31
C MET A 126 0.60 16.12 11.45
N ARG A 127 0.63 15.96 10.13
CA ARG A 127 0.22 17.02 9.22
C ARG A 127 -1.30 16.99 9.17
N SER A 128 -1.90 17.51 10.25
CA SER A 128 -3.24 18.08 10.18
C SER A 128 -3.27 18.98 8.95
N ARG A 129 -4.12 18.64 7.97
CA ARG A 129 -4.54 19.51 6.85
C ARG A 129 -5.35 20.69 7.39
N VAL A 130 -4.74 21.51 8.25
CA VAL A 130 -5.27 22.79 8.74
C VAL A 130 -4.13 23.80 8.74
N LEU A 131 -3.62 24.13 7.55
CA LEU A 131 -2.71 25.27 7.36
C LEU A 131 -2.79 25.83 5.92
N LEU A 132 -3.99 25.80 5.34
CA LEU A 132 -4.34 26.57 4.13
C LEU A 132 -5.64 27.38 4.29
N SER A 133 -6.01 27.77 5.53
CA SER A 133 -7.18 28.64 5.76
C SER A 133 -6.92 29.83 6.69
N GLN A 134 -5.66 30.25 6.86
CA GLN A 134 -5.35 31.48 7.61
C GLN A 134 -4.36 32.33 6.81
N VAL A 135 -4.78 32.76 5.63
CA VAL A 135 -4.34 34.05 5.09
C VAL A 135 -5.40 35.05 5.57
N PRO A 136 -5.10 35.97 6.50
CA PRO A 136 -6.00 37.07 6.77
C PRO A 136 -6.07 37.91 5.49
N ALA A 137 -7.28 38.13 4.99
CA ALA A 137 -7.52 39.17 4.00
C ALA A 137 -7.05 40.49 4.62
N GLY A 138 -5.87 40.97 4.20
CA GLY A 138 -5.35 42.25 4.60
C GLY A 138 -6.27 43.34 4.08
N GLY A 139 -7.03 43.94 4.98
CA GLY A 139 -7.75 45.17 4.73
C GLY A 139 -6.77 46.34 4.60
N ARG A 140 -6.88 47.05 3.48
CA ARG A 140 -6.77 48.51 3.39
C ARG A 140 -7.77 48.99 2.36
#